data_AF-A0A917EU86-F1
#
_entry.id   AF-A0A917EU86-F1
#
_cell.length_a   1.000
_cell.length_b   1.000
_cell.length_c   1.000
_cell.angle_alpha   90.00
_cell.angle_beta   90.00
_cell.angle_gamma   90.00
#
_symmetry.space_group_name_H-M   'P 1'
#
loop_
_entity.id
_entity.type
_entity.pdbx_description
1 polymer ?
#
loop_
_entity_poly.entity_id
_entity_poly.type
_entity_poly.pdbx_seq_one_letter_code
_entity_poly.pdbx_strand_id
1 'polypeptide(L)'
;MSDINEENIINTELEAIQNTESDLINNYKEYYVYEYYIEESNEVFYVGKGKGNRAWKDVRNPECEKIKAEYEWKVRIVEEGITEDEALSIERDLIEKYRASGVMLTNIMPGGVKPTEKEAIGYVKYLSFLVEKGVLQMSLVDISNLLLLNQSTVWQIVNSEHYTDIDPLLPENINEIIHKYHVNSYTDDQIRVGNIKYILDLIEKDVLKLSQAQLAEYYEVTPSNVSSIKKGKTHANVPLLIPDNVGDIFKRFDVFYVSEEEKIRGMIMFIIRLRNEGILRMTNRDIGRVLEVSDYLVAEFNRTNEDRKYVAKEYRPDAEIMAKLIPYFVVK
;
A
#
# COMPACT_ATOMS: atom_id res chain seq x y z
N MET A 1 -6.88 -81.20 25.93
CA MET A 1 -6.12 -79.99 26.32
C MET A 1 -5.30 -79.58 25.11
N SER A 2 -5.89 -78.85 24.17
CA SER A 2 -5.15 -78.40 22.96
C SER A 2 -5.76 -77.21 22.21
N ASP A 3 -6.96 -76.71 22.53
CA ASP A 3 -7.66 -75.83 21.57
C ASP A 3 -7.81 -74.37 22.04
N ILE A 4 -7.13 -73.95 23.12
CA ILE A 4 -7.26 -72.58 23.69
C ILE A 4 -6.06 -71.68 23.33
N ASN A 5 -5.02 -72.23 22.70
CA ASN A 5 -3.77 -71.49 22.44
C ASN A 5 -3.65 -70.93 21.02
N GLU A 6 -4.33 -71.49 20.03
CA GLU A 6 -4.24 -71.00 18.64
C GLU A 6 -5.09 -69.75 18.38
N GLU A 7 -6.32 -69.68 18.91
CA GLU A 7 -7.19 -68.49 18.75
C GLU A 7 -6.60 -67.23 19.39
N ASN A 8 -5.93 -67.35 20.54
CA ASN A 8 -5.30 -66.22 21.21
C ASN A 8 -4.08 -65.69 20.42
N ILE A 9 -3.30 -66.58 19.79
CA ILE A 9 -2.15 -66.17 18.97
C ILE A 9 -2.65 -65.46 17.71
N ILE A 10 -3.67 -66.00 17.04
CA ILE A 10 -4.24 -65.41 15.81
C ILE A 10 -4.84 -64.04 16.10
N ASN A 11 -5.58 -63.86 17.20
CA ASN A 11 -6.15 -62.56 17.57
C ASN A 11 -5.05 -61.53 17.90
N THR A 12 -3.97 -61.94 18.55
CA THR A 12 -2.84 -61.05 18.88
C THR A 12 -2.07 -60.63 17.62
N GLU A 13 -1.91 -61.53 16.65
CA GLU A 13 -1.27 -61.21 15.36
C GLU A 13 -2.16 -60.32 14.48
N LEU A 14 -3.48 -60.52 14.47
CA LEU A 14 -4.44 -59.66 13.75
C LEU A 14 -4.50 -58.25 14.34
N GLU A 15 -4.51 -58.11 15.67
CA GLU A 15 -4.45 -56.80 16.35
C GLU A 15 -3.11 -56.09 16.08
N ALA A 16 -1.99 -56.83 16.03
CA ALA A 16 -0.69 -56.25 15.67
C ALA A 16 -0.67 -55.75 14.22
N ILE A 17 -1.22 -56.52 13.27
CA ILE A 17 -1.31 -56.11 11.85
C ILE A 17 -2.20 -54.88 11.68
N GLN A 18 -3.37 -54.83 12.35
CA GLN A 18 -4.28 -53.69 12.29
C GLN A 18 -3.69 -52.41 12.90
N ASN A 19 -2.98 -52.52 14.02
CA ASN A 19 -2.28 -51.38 14.60
C ASN A 19 -1.15 -50.89 13.68
N THR A 20 -0.40 -51.80 13.06
CA THR A 20 0.69 -51.46 12.13
C THR A 20 0.16 -50.81 10.84
N GLU A 21 -0.97 -51.27 10.29
CA GLU A 21 -1.64 -50.61 9.16
C GLU A 21 -2.17 -49.22 9.54
N SER A 22 -2.75 -49.07 10.74
CA SER A 22 -3.25 -47.77 11.22
C SER A 22 -2.11 -46.75 11.44
N ASP A 23 -0.97 -47.21 11.96
CA ASP A 23 0.21 -46.38 12.17
C ASP A 23 0.89 -46.03 10.84
N LEU A 24 0.92 -46.96 9.88
CA LEU A 24 1.38 -46.67 8.51
C LEU A 24 0.47 -45.64 7.83
N ILE A 25 -0.86 -45.80 7.90
CA ILE A 25 -1.84 -44.85 7.34
C ILE A 25 -1.75 -43.47 8.02
N ASN A 26 -1.56 -43.43 9.34
CA ASN A 26 -1.37 -42.17 10.08
C ASN A 26 -0.04 -41.47 9.72
N ASN A 27 1.02 -42.23 9.44
CA ASN A 27 2.31 -41.66 9.01
C ASN A 27 2.23 -41.01 7.62
N TYR A 28 1.25 -41.40 6.80
CA TYR A 28 0.99 -40.79 5.49
C TYR A 28 0.13 -39.54 5.57
N LYS A 29 -0.62 -39.27 6.65
CA LYS A 29 -1.63 -38.20 6.71
C LYS A 29 -1.33 -37.12 7.75
N GLU A 30 -0.05 -36.79 7.93
CA GLU A 30 0.39 -35.77 8.90
C GLU A 30 0.53 -34.34 8.33
N TYR A 31 0.27 -34.17 7.03
CA TYR A 31 0.41 -32.88 6.36
C TYR A 31 -0.90 -32.09 6.34
N TYR A 32 -0.75 -30.78 6.19
CA TYR A 32 -1.85 -29.82 6.03
C TYR A 32 -1.42 -28.66 5.12
N VAL A 33 -2.41 -28.00 4.52
CA VAL A 33 -2.26 -26.72 3.82
C VAL A 33 -2.86 -25.62 4.67
N TYR A 34 -2.17 -24.49 4.75
CA TYR A 34 -2.59 -23.34 5.53
C TYR A 34 -2.36 -22.05 4.74
N GLU A 35 -3.04 -21.00 5.17
CA GLU A 35 -2.86 -19.65 4.69
C GLU A 35 -2.64 -18.67 5.85
N TYR A 36 -1.84 -17.65 5.59
CA TYR A 36 -1.75 -16.47 6.46
C TYR A 36 -2.60 -15.36 5.87
N TYR A 37 -3.37 -14.72 6.74
CA TYR A 37 -4.24 -13.62 6.36
C TYR A 37 -4.16 -12.49 7.40
N ILE A 38 -4.37 -11.27 6.92
CA ILE A 38 -4.49 -10.07 7.76
C ILE A 38 -5.85 -10.14 8.47
N GLU A 39 -5.87 -10.02 9.79
CA GLU A 39 -7.10 -10.23 10.58
C GLU A 39 -8.19 -9.22 10.25
N GLU A 40 -7.83 -7.95 10.07
CA GLU A 40 -8.77 -6.86 9.79
C GLU A 40 -9.44 -6.98 8.41
N SER A 41 -8.65 -7.19 7.35
CA SER A 41 -9.13 -7.20 5.97
C SER A 41 -9.53 -8.60 5.48
N ASN A 42 -9.13 -9.65 6.20
CA ASN A 42 -9.21 -11.04 5.78
C ASN A 42 -8.43 -11.34 4.48
N GLU A 43 -7.48 -10.48 4.11
CA GLU A 43 -6.66 -10.61 2.90
C GLU A 43 -5.57 -11.66 3.10
N VAL A 44 -5.54 -12.65 2.21
CA VAL A 44 -4.55 -13.73 2.22
C VAL A 44 -3.26 -13.25 1.58
N PHE A 45 -2.14 -13.38 2.28
CA PHE A 45 -0.83 -12.94 1.80
C PHE A 45 0.21 -14.06 1.73
N TYR A 46 -0.10 -15.27 2.20
CA TYR A 46 0.79 -16.43 2.07
C TYR A 46 -0.02 -17.72 2.12
N VAL A 47 0.36 -18.68 1.28
CA VAL A 47 -0.15 -20.06 1.33
C VAL A 47 1.04 -20.97 1.59
N GLY A 48 0.88 -21.98 2.43
CA GLY A 48 1.96 -22.91 2.72
C GLY A 48 1.46 -24.33 2.99
N LYS A 49 2.30 -25.32 2.72
CA LYS A 49 2.16 -26.65 3.29
C LYS A 49 2.98 -26.83 4.55
N GLY A 50 2.52 -27.67 5.47
CA GLY A 50 3.20 -27.95 6.72
C GLY A 50 2.83 -29.28 7.35
N LYS A 51 3.58 -29.62 8.40
CA LYS A 51 3.29 -30.71 9.33
C LYS A 51 3.65 -30.28 10.75
N GLY A 52 3.04 -30.91 11.76
CA GLY A 52 3.20 -30.50 13.16
C GLY A 52 2.92 -29.00 13.36
N ASN A 53 3.83 -28.26 14.00
CA ASN A 53 3.63 -26.84 14.32
C ASN A 53 4.18 -25.84 13.27
N ARG A 54 4.49 -26.31 12.05
CA ARG A 54 5.10 -25.50 10.99
C ARG A 54 4.35 -24.21 10.68
N ALA A 55 3.01 -24.23 10.67
CA ALA A 55 2.21 -23.04 10.40
C ALA A 55 2.46 -21.89 11.39
N TRP A 56 2.82 -22.20 12.64
CA TRP A 56 2.88 -21.22 13.73
C TRP A 56 4.30 -20.85 14.18
N LYS A 57 5.32 -21.68 13.87
CA LYS A 57 6.67 -21.52 14.44
C LYS A 57 7.75 -21.11 13.44
N ASP A 58 7.53 -21.36 12.16
CA ASP A 58 8.58 -21.12 11.18
C ASP A 58 8.56 -19.69 10.63
N VAL A 59 9.76 -19.20 10.33
CA VAL A 59 10.00 -17.99 9.56
C VAL A 59 9.82 -18.29 8.07
N ARG A 60 9.21 -17.36 7.35
CA ARG A 60 8.99 -17.41 5.89
C ARG A 60 9.94 -16.48 5.16
N ASN A 61 9.64 -16.24 3.89
CA ASN A 61 10.40 -15.30 3.09
C ASN A 61 10.33 -13.88 3.70
N PRO A 62 11.32 -13.01 3.44
CA PRO A 62 11.39 -11.68 4.05
C PRO A 62 10.13 -10.83 3.87
N GLU A 63 9.41 -10.95 2.75
CA GLU A 63 8.19 -10.18 2.50
C GLU A 63 7.05 -10.66 3.41
N CYS A 64 6.87 -11.96 3.53
CA CYS A 64 5.92 -12.54 4.47
C CYS A 64 6.19 -12.09 5.91
N GLU A 65 7.46 -12.02 6.33
CA GLU A 65 7.82 -11.57 7.67
C GLU A 65 7.63 -10.06 7.87
N LYS A 66 7.83 -9.27 6.82
CA LYS A 66 7.50 -7.83 6.84
C LYS A 66 6.01 -7.62 7.12
N ILE A 67 5.14 -8.32 6.39
CA ILE A 67 3.68 -8.23 6.59
C ILE A 67 3.30 -8.67 8.01
N LYS A 68 3.85 -9.78 8.51
CA LYS A 68 3.60 -10.25 9.89
C LYS A 68 4.02 -9.26 10.98
N ALA A 69 5.01 -8.41 10.71
CA ALA A 69 5.49 -7.40 11.64
C ALA A 69 4.66 -6.10 11.59
N GLU A 70 4.03 -5.82 10.45
CA GLU A 70 3.28 -4.60 10.19
C GLU A 70 1.78 -4.74 10.53
N TYR A 71 1.22 -5.94 10.36
CA TYR A 71 -0.21 -6.20 10.51
C TYR A 71 -0.51 -7.30 11.54
N GLU A 72 -1.66 -7.20 12.21
CA GLU A 72 -2.22 -8.32 12.96
C GLU A 72 -2.63 -9.43 11.98
N TRP A 73 -2.13 -10.64 12.20
CA TRP A 73 -2.30 -11.76 11.28
C TRP A 73 -2.67 -13.05 12.00
N LYS A 74 -3.36 -13.94 11.27
CA LYS A 74 -3.77 -15.25 11.76
C LYS A 74 -3.48 -16.35 10.74
N VAL A 75 -3.48 -17.59 11.23
CA VAL A 75 -3.36 -18.80 10.42
C VAL A 75 -4.76 -19.39 10.19
N ARG A 76 -5.06 -19.77 8.96
CA ARG A 76 -6.21 -20.62 8.63
C ARG A 76 -5.71 -21.93 8.05
N ILE A 77 -6.13 -23.06 8.62
CA ILE A 77 -5.91 -24.37 8.02
C ILE A 77 -6.98 -24.56 6.93
N VAL A 78 -6.53 -24.84 5.72
CA VAL A 78 -7.38 -25.02 4.53
C VAL A 78 -7.78 -26.48 4.38
N GLU A 79 -6.81 -27.39 4.55
CA GLU A 79 -7.00 -28.84 4.50
C GLU A 79 -5.99 -29.50 5.44
N GLU A 80 -6.36 -30.56 6.15
CA GLU A 80 -5.49 -31.31 7.06
C GLU A 80 -5.75 -32.83 7.00
N GLY A 81 -4.83 -33.63 7.53
CA GLY A 81 -4.99 -35.09 7.49
C GLY A 81 -4.71 -35.69 6.11
N ILE A 82 -3.78 -35.08 5.37
CA ILE A 82 -3.47 -35.39 3.97
C ILE A 82 -2.02 -35.82 3.79
N THR A 83 -1.75 -36.46 2.65
CA THR A 83 -0.39 -36.84 2.23
C THR A 83 0.43 -35.63 1.81
N GLU A 84 1.75 -35.79 1.78
CA GLU A 84 2.64 -34.73 1.32
C GLU A 84 2.36 -34.32 -0.13
N ASP A 85 2.09 -35.30 -1.00
CA ASP A 85 1.80 -35.07 -2.42
C ASP A 85 0.45 -34.36 -2.61
N GLU A 86 -0.57 -34.76 -1.84
CA GLU A 86 -1.86 -34.06 -1.80
C GLU A 86 -1.69 -32.62 -1.30
N ALA A 87 -0.96 -32.42 -0.19
CA ALA A 87 -0.71 -31.10 0.37
C ALA A 87 0.03 -30.20 -0.62
N LEU A 88 0.98 -30.76 -1.37
CA LEU A 88 1.72 -30.04 -2.41
C LEU A 88 0.82 -29.69 -3.60
N SER A 89 -0.05 -30.59 -4.05
CA SER A 89 -1.02 -30.29 -5.12
C SER A 89 -2.00 -29.20 -4.68
N ILE A 90 -2.55 -29.31 -3.47
CA ILE A 90 -3.52 -28.34 -2.93
C ILE A 90 -2.85 -26.97 -2.72
N GLU A 91 -1.63 -26.93 -2.19
CA GLU A 91 -0.85 -25.69 -2.03
C GLU A 91 -0.70 -24.96 -3.37
N ARG A 92 -0.28 -25.69 -4.43
CA ARG A 92 -0.15 -25.13 -5.78
C ARG A 92 -1.49 -24.61 -6.31
N ASP A 93 -2.52 -25.44 -6.28
CA ASP A 93 -3.82 -25.10 -6.86
C ASP A 93 -4.45 -23.89 -6.13
N LEU A 94 -4.22 -23.77 -4.82
CA LEU A 94 -4.68 -22.63 -4.02
C LEU A 94 -3.89 -21.35 -4.35
N ILE A 95 -2.57 -21.43 -4.50
CA ILE A 95 -1.73 -20.31 -4.93
C ILE A 95 -2.16 -19.82 -6.31
N GLU A 96 -2.37 -20.74 -7.25
CA GLU A 96 -2.82 -20.42 -8.61
C GLU A 96 -4.20 -19.75 -8.58
N LYS A 97 -5.14 -20.29 -7.81
CA LYS A 97 -6.47 -19.71 -7.62
C LYS A 97 -6.42 -18.27 -7.11
N TYR A 98 -5.62 -18.01 -6.06
CA TYR A 98 -5.49 -16.67 -5.50
C TYR A 98 -4.86 -15.70 -6.49
N ARG A 99 -3.79 -16.13 -7.17
CA ARG A 99 -3.14 -15.33 -8.23
C ARG A 99 -4.09 -15.01 -9.38
N ALA A 100 -4.86 -15.98 -9.84
CA ALA A 100 -5.86 -15.79 -10.89
C ALA A 100 -6.96 -14.79 -10.48
N SER A 101 -7.24 -14.68 -9.18
CA SER A 101 -8.17 -13.68 -8.63
C SER A 101 -7.52 -12.30 -8.36
N GLY A 102 -6.24 -12.12 -8.67
CA GLY A 102 -5.51 -10.86 -8.46
C GLY A 102 -4.99 -10.64 -7.04
N VAL A 103 -5.02 -11.66 -6.19
CA VAL A 103 -4.46 -11.57 -4.82
C VAL A 103 -2.94 -11.67 -4.89
N MET A 104 -2.26 -10.74 -4.22
CA MET A 104 -0.80 -10.66 -4.19
C MET A 104 -0.25 -11.52 -3.04
N LEU A 105 0.13 -12.75 -3.36
CA LEU A 105 0.76 -13.65 -2.39
C LEU A 105 2.27 -13.35 -2.28
N THR A 106 2.81 -13.49 -1.07
CA THR A 106 4.26 -13.42 -0.80
C THR A 106 5.00 -14.72 -1.20
N ASN A 107 4.28 -15.74 -1.69
CA ASN A 107 4.86 -16.99 -2.17
C ASN A 107 5.82 -16.75 -3.33
N ILE A 108 7.12 -16.99 -3.11
CA ILE A 108 8.14 -16.84 -4.15
C ILE A 108 7.94 -17.83 -5.31
N MET A 109 7.50 -19.05 -4.99
CA MET A 109 7.29 -20.14 -5.96
C MET A 109 5.83 -20.60 -5.94
N PRO A 110 5.30 -21.12 -7.07
CA PRO A 110 3.94 -21.66 -7.20
C PRO A 110 3.64 -22.95 -6.39
N GLY A 111 4.08 -23.06 -5.14
CA GLY A 111 3.68 -24.15 -4.23
C GLY A 111 4.63 -25.34 -4.16
N GLY A 112 5.80 -25.13 -3.54
CA GLY A 112 6.65 -26.23 -3.05
C GLY A 112 7.35 -27.11 -4.09
N VAL A 113 6.92 -27.13 -5.35
CA VAL A 113 7.63 -27.80 -6.45
C VAL A 113 8.88 -27.01 -6.76
N LYS A 114 10.04 -27.56 -6.40
CA LYS A 114 11.31 -27.06 -6.94
C LYS A 114 11.25 -27.24 -8.45
N PRO A 115 11.52 -26.19 -9.25
CA PRO A 115 11.58 -26.34 -10.69
C PRO A 115 12.59 -27.44 -11.00
N THR A 116 12.26 -28.27 -11.99
CA THR A 116 13.23 -29.21 -12.55
C THR A 116 14.47 -28.44 -13.00
N GLU A 117 15.61 -29.12 -13.10
CA GLU A 117 16.85 -28.47 -13.56
C GLU A 117 16.65 -27.77 -14.92
N LYS A 118 15.89 -28.39 -15.83
CA LYS A 118 15.55 -27.82 -17.14
C LYS A 118 14.70 -26.56 -17.04
N GLU A 119 13.67 -26.54 -16.18
CA GLU A 119 12.83 -25.37 -15.96
C GLU A 119 13.61 -24.23 -15.30
N ALA A 120 14.43 -24.54 -14.30
CA ALA A 120 15.27 -23.54 -13.62
C ALA A 120 16.21 -22.84 -14.62
N ILE A 121 16.84 -23.62 -15.51
CA ILE A 121 17.69 -23.09 -16.59
C ILE A 121 16.86 -22.23 -17.55
N GLY A 122 15.69 -22.71 -17.99
CA GLY A 122 14.78 -21.96 -18.86
C GLY A 122 14.33 -20.63 -18.26
N TYR A 123 14.00 -20.60 -16.97
CA TYR A 123 13.61 -19.40 -16.23
C TYR A 123 14.77 -18.40 -16.12
N VAL A 124 15.98 -18.85 -15.78
CA VAL A 124 17.17 -17.99 -15.74
C VAL A 124 17.38 -17.32 -17.10
N LYS A 125 17.28 -18.08 -18.20
CA LYS A 125 17.43 -17.54 -19.55
C LYS A 125 16.37 -16.50 -19.89
N TYR A 126 15.10 -16.78 -19.58
CA TYR A 126 14.00 -15.87 -19.86
C TYR A 126 14.10 -14.56 -19.06
N LEU A 127 14.38 -14.65 -17.76
CA LEU A 127 14.57 -13.47 -16.91
C LEU A 127 15.78 -12.64 -17.35
N SER A 128 16.89 -13.29 -17.71
CA SER A 128 18.09 -12.62 -18.22
C SER A 128 17.82 -11.92 -19.55
N PHE A 129 17.02 -12.52 -20.43
CA PHE A 129 16.53 -11.88 -21.65
C PHE A 129 15.72 -10.60 -21.34
N LEU A 130 14.80 -10.65 -20.37
CA LEU A 130 14.02 -9.46 -19.98
C LEU A 130 14.89 -8.35 -19.37
N VAL A 131 15.93 -8.71 -18.61
CA VAL A 131 16.94 -7.75 -18.11
C VAL A 131 17.71 -7.13 -19.26
N GLU A 132 18.18 -7.93 -20.23
CA GLU A 132 18.88 -7.44 -21.42
C GLU A 132 18.03 -6.47 -22.25
N LYS A 133 16.72 -6.73 -22.35
CA LYS A 133 15.77 -5.84 -23.05
C LYS A 133 15.31 -4.64 -22.21
N GLY A 134 15.82 -4.49 -20.98
CA GLY A 134 15.48 -3.38 -20.10
C GLY A 134 14.02 -3.41 -19.62
N VAL A 135 13.37 -4.58 -19.63
CA VAL A 135 12.03 -4.75 -19.05
C VAL A 135 12.12 -4.90 -17.53
N LEU A 136 13.16 -5.60 -17.06
CA LEU A 136 13.42 -5.83 -15.64
C LEU A 136 14.73 -5.16 -15.20
N GLN A 137 14.73 -4.60 -13.99
CA GLN A 137 15.92 -4.16 -13.26
C GLN A 137 16.28 -5.21 -12.21
N MET A 138 16.93 -6.29 -12.64
CA MET A 138 17.39 -7.37 -11.77
C MET A 138 18.90 -7.58 -11.91
N SER A 139 19.57 -7.87 -10.80
CA SER A 139 20.93 -8.40 -10.79
C SER A 139 20.93 -9.93 -10.91
N LEU A 140 22.09 -10.52 -11.21
CA LEU A 140 22.25 -11.99 -11.15
C LEU A 140 21.97 -12.54 -9.74
N VAL A 141 22.22 -11.73 -8.70
CA VAL A 141 21.91 -12.06 -7.30
C VAL A 141 20.41 -12.14 -7.07
N ASP A 142 19.64 -11.23 -7.68
CA ASP A 142 18.17 -11.25 -7.57
C ASP A 142 17.61 -12.50 -8.23
N ILE A 143 18.09 -12.85 -9.42
CA ILE A 143 17.70 -14.07 -10.13
C ILE A 143 18.07 -15.31 -9.30
N SER A 144 19.26 -15.35 -8.71
CA SER A 144 19.69 -16.49 -7.89
C SER A 144 18.82 -16.67 -6.65
N ASN A 145 18.47 -15.57 -5.97
CA ASN A 145 17.63 -15.59 -4.78
C ASN A 145 16.19 -15.97 -5.13
N LEU A 146 15.65 -15.44 -6.23
CA LEU A 146 14.31 -15.73 -6.71
C LEU A 146 14.12 -17.22 -7.02
N LEU A 147 15.10 -17.83 -7.70
CA LEU A 147 15.02 -19.22 -8.15
C LEU A 147 15.69 -20.22 -7.19
N LEU A 148 16.20 -19.74 -6.04
CA LEU A 148 16.92 -20.55 -5.04
C LEU A 148 18.12 -21.31 -5.62
N LEU A 149 18.87 -20.65 -6.51
CA LEU A 149 20.07 -21.17 -7.17
C LEU A 149 21.34 -20.53 -6.60
N ASN A 150 22.49 -21.17 -6.81
CA ASN A 150 23.78 -20.54 -6.55
C ASN A 150 24.07 -19.47 -7.62
N GLN A 151 24.65 -18.34 -7.23
CA GLN A 151 25.03 -17.26 -8.17
C GLN A 151 25.96 -17.75 -9.28
N SER A 152 26.88 -18.68 -8.97
CA SER A 152 27.79 -19.29 -9.95
C SER A 152 27.03 -20.09 -11.02
N THR A 153 25.97 -20.81 -10.63
CA THR A 153 25.11 -21.55 -11.55
C THR A 153 24.37 -20.60 -12.49
N VAL A 154 23.77 -19.53 -11.94
CA VAL A 154 23.11 -18.50 -12.76
C VAL A 154 24.09 -17.86 -13.73
N TRP A 155 25.30 -17.51 -13.27
CA TRP A 155 26.34 -16.94 -14.11
C TRP A 155 26.74 -17.88 -15.26
N GLN A 156 26.90 -19.18 -14.99
CA GLN A 156 27.20 -20.20 -16.00
C GLN A 156 26.08 -20.31 -17.03
N ILE A 157 24.81 -20.34 -16.62
CA ILE A 157 23.67 -20.42 -17.54
C ILE A 157 23.62 -19.20 -18.48
N VAL A 158 23.92 -18.01 -17.95
CA VAL A 158 23.84 -16.76 -18.72
C VAL A 158 25.04 -16.58 -19.67
N ASN A 159 26.24 -17.02 -19.26
CA ASN A 159 27.48 -16.66 -19.95
C ASN A 159 28.23 -17.83 -20.61
N SER A 160 27.79 -19.08 -20.44
CA SER A 160 28.43 -20.25 -21.05
C SER A 160 27.61 -20.83 -22.19
N GLU A 161 28.27 -21.54 -23.11
CA GLU A 161 27.60 -22.32 -24.17
C GLU A 161 26.99 -23.64 -23.65
N HIS A 162 27.21 -23.95 -22.36
CA HIS A 162 26.52 -25.05 -21.71
C HIS A 162 25.03 -24.70 -21.63
N TYR A 163 24.17 -25.68 -21.87
CA TYR A 163 22.71 -25.54 -21.90
C TYR A 163 22.11 -24.88 -23.15
N THR A 164 22.85 -24.73 -24.25
CA THR A 164 22.33 -24.18 -25.53
C THR A 164 21.12 -24.94 -26.10
N ASP A 165 20.94 -26.19 -25.69
CA ASP A 165 19.83 -27.09 -26.04
C ASP A 165 18.52 -26.83 -25.26
N ILE A 166 18.57 -25.98 -24.23
CA ILE A 166 17.40 -25.64 -23.41
C ILE A 166 16.87 -24.26 -23.79
N ASP A 167 15.64 -24.20 -24.29
CA ASP A 167 14.98 -22.93 -24.62
C ASP A 167 14.61 -22.13 -23.36
N PRO A 168 14.56 -20.79 -23.44
CA PRO A 168 13.98 -19.95 -22.39
C PRO A 168 12.54 -20.36 -22.08
N LEU A 169 12.19 -20.40 -20.80
CA LEU A 169 10.86 -20.76 -20.32
C LEU A 169 10.26 -19.60 -19.52
N LEU A 170 8.96 -19.33 -19.72
CA LEU A 170 8.24 -18.30 -18.97
C LEU A 170 7.95 -18.79 -17.54
N PRO A 171 8.41 -18.11 -16.48
CA PRO A 171 8.04 -18.46 -15.12
C PRO A 171 6.53 -18.29 -14.88
N GLU A 172 5.90 -19.23 -14.16
CA GLU A 172 4.46 -19.15 -13.85
C GLU A 172 4.11 -17.89 -13.03
N ASN A 173 5.03 -17.42 -12.19
CA ASN A 173 4.88 -16.21 -11.39
C ASN A 173 5.42 -14.95 -12.10
N ILE A 174 5.50 -14.92 -13.44
CA ILE A 174 6.07 -13.79 -14.19
C ILE A 174 5.42 -12.45 -13.85
N ASN A 175 4.11 -12.41 -13.59
CA ASN A 175 3.42 -11.17 -13.24
C ASN A 175 3.95 -10.55 -11.94
N GLU A 176 4.25 -11.37 -10.93
CA GLU A 176 4.84 -10.91 -9.66
C GLU A 176 6.28 -10.44 -9.85
N ILE A 177 7.04 -11.16 -10.67
CA ILE A 177 8.42 -10.79 -11.01
C ILE A 177 8.43 -9.45 -11.73
N ILE A 178 7.55 -9.25 -12.70
CA ILE A 178 7.39 -7.96 -13.39
C ILE A 178 6.97 -6.90 -12.39
N HIS A 179 5.93 -7.10 -11.60
CA HIS A 179 5.49 -6.12 -10.61
C HIS A 179 6.63 -5.67 -9.68
N LYS A 180 7.47 -6.62 -9.24
CA LYS A 180 8.56 -6.37 -8.30
C LYS A 180 9.81 -5.76 -8.92
N TYR A 181 10.14 -6.17 -10.15
CA TYR A 181 11.43 -5.85 -10.77
C TYR A 181 11.30 -5.11 -12.10
N HIS A 182 10.11 -4.64 -12.49
CA HIS A 182 9.96 -3.85 -13.69
C HIS A 182 10.93 -2.66 -13.68
N VAL A 183 11.45 -2.26 -14.84
CA VAL A 183 12.40 -1.12 -14.91
C VAL A 183 11.83 0.18 -14.33
N ASN A 184 10.49 0.30 -14.30
CA ASN A 184 9.77 1.42 -13.69
C ASN A 184 9.04 1.03 -12.38
N SER A 185 9.30 -0.13 -11.79
CA SER A 185 8.79 -0.44 -10.45
C SER A 185 9.56 0.40 -9.44
N TYR A 186 8.85 1.22 -8.68
CA TYR A 186 9.43 2.08 -7.65
C TYR A 186 9.20 1.45 -6.28
N THR A 187 10.20 1.53 -5.39
CA THR A 187 10.00 1.18 -3.98
C THR A 187 9.04 2.17 -3.30
N ASP A 188 8.45 1.81 -2.17
CA ASP A 188 7.57 2.73 -1.40
C ASP A 188 8.25 4.08 -1.11
N ASP A 189 9.56 4.05 -0.84
CA ASP A 189 10.35 5.27 -0.64
C ASP A 189 10.48 6.10 -1.92
N GLN A 190 10.74 5.46 -3.06
CA GLN A 190 10.80 6.13 -4.36
C GLN A 190 9.43 6.68 -4.78
N ILE A 191 8.34 5.94 -4.53
CA ILE A 191 6.96 6.41 -4.74
C ILE A 191 6.72 7.67 -3.92
N ARG A 192 6.99 7.61 -2.61
CA ARG A 192 6.87 8.76 -1.70
C ARG A 192 7.70 9.96 -2.17
N VAL A 193 8.94 9.75 -2.60
CA VAL A 193 9.79 10.81 -3.14
C VAL A 193 9.23 11.40 -4.44
N GLY A 194 8.77 10.55 -5.37
CA GLY A 194 8.15 10.99 -6.62
C GLY A 194 6.87 11.80 -6.39
N ASN A 195 6.06 11.38 -5.41
CA ASN A 195 4.87 12.08 -4.93
C ASN A 195 5.23 13.45 -4.34
N ILE A 196 6.25 13.54 -3.49
CA ILE A 196 6.75 14.82 -2.95
C ILE A 196 7.21 15.74 -4.09
N LYS A 197 7.93 15.22 -5.09
CA LYS A 197 8.36 16.01 -6.26
C LYS A 197 7.17 16.57 -7.04
N TYR A 198 6.13 15.77 -7.25
CA TYR A 198 4.93 16.22 -7.94
C TYR A 198 4.21 17.33 -7.16
N ILE A 199 4.05 17.19 -5.85
CA ILE A 199 3.44 18.25 -5.03
C ILE A 199 4.29 19.52 -4.99
N LEU A 200 5.62 19.41 -4.94
CA LEU A 200 6.52 20.56 -5.04
C LEU A 200 6.38 21.31 -6.37
N ASP A 201 6.23 20.60 -7.49
CA ASP A 201 5.98 21.19 -8.81
C ASP A 201 4.63 21.93 -8.85
N LEU A 202 3.59 21.37 -8.22
CA LEU A 202 2.29 22.06 -8.08
C LEU A 202 2.38 23.33 -7.22
N ILE A 203 3.18 23.32 -6.15
CA ILE A 203 3.45 24.51 -5.33
C ILE A 203 4.16 25.58 -6.16
N GLU A 204 5.17 25.20 -6.96
CA GLU A 204 5.90 26.13 -7.82
C GLU A 204 5.04 26.75 -8.93
N LYS A 205 3.97 26.06 -9.33
CA LYS A 205 2.98 26.53 -10.29
C LYS A 205 1.80 27.27 -9.64
N ASP A 206 1.87 27.57 -8.34
CA ASP A 206 0.81 28.20 -7.56
C ASP A 206 -0.54 27.45 -7.62
N VAL A 207 -0.51 26.12 -7.82
CA VAL A 207 -1.70 25.25 -7.88
C VAL A 207 -2.12 24.77 -6.48
N LEU A 208 -1.17 24.67 -5.54
CA LEU A 208 -1.41 24.29 -4.15
C LEU A 208 -0.78 25.30 -3.19
N LYS A 209 -1.48 25.59 -2.08
CA LYS A 209 -0.99 26.52 -1.05
C LYS A 209 -0.60 25.76 0.22
N LEU A 210 0.62 25.23 0.23
CA LEU A 210 1.23 24.62 1.42
C LEU A 210 2.73 24.90 1.50
N SER A 211 3.23 24.99 2.72
CA SER A 211 4.67 25.10 2.99
C SER A 211 5.38 23.76 2.86
N GLN A 212 6.71 23.79 2.67
CA GLN A 212 7.52 22.56 2.71
C GLN A 212 7.43 21.83 4.06
N ALA A 213 7.16 22.55 5.16
CA ALA A 213 6.98 21.94 6.47
C ALA A 213 5.66 21.15 6.56
N GLN A 214 4.56 21.71 6.05
CA GLN A 214 3.28 21.00 5.97
C GLN A 214 3.34 19.80 5.01
N LEU A 215 4.07 19.95 3.90
CA LEU A 215 4.32 18.83 2.99
C LEU A 215 5.14 17.72 3.66
N ALA A 216 6.15 18.10 4.44
CA ALA A 216 6.98 17.16 5.18
C ALA A 216 6.16 16.38 6.22
N GLU A 217 5.32 17.09 6.98
CA GLU A 217 4.37 16.49 7.93
C GLU A 217 3.41 15.53 7.23
N TYR A 218 2.84 15.91 6.08
CA TYR A 218 1.90 15.07 5.33
C TYR A 218 2.49 13.72 4.90
N TYR A 219 3.77 13.70 4.52
CA TYR A 219 4.47 12.48 4.09
C TYR A 219 5.32 11.84 5.20
N GLU A 220 5.20 12.31 6.44
CA GLU A 220 5.95 11.81 7.60
C GLU A 220 7.48 11.84 7.40
N VAL A 221 7.98 12.88 6.72
CA VAL A 221 9.40 13.11 6.49
C VAL A 221 9.87 14.40 7.15
N THR A 222 11.18 14.63 7.22
CA THR A 222 11.69 15.89 7.74
C THR A 222 11.64 17.00 6.69
N PRO A 223 11.49 18.29 7.09
CA PRO A 223 11.61 19.42 6.16
C PRO A 223 12.95 19.46 5.41
N SER A 224 14.01 18.93 6.03
CA SER A 224 15.33 18.79 5.40
C SER A 224 15.33 17.79 4.24
N ASN A 225 14.58 16.68 4.37
CA ASN A 225 14.42 15.72 3.29
C ASN A 225 13.69 16.34 2.10
N VAL A 226 12.57 17.03 2.34
CA VAL A 226 11.82 17.75 1.28
C VAL A 226 12.70 18.78 0.57
N SER A 227 13.46 19.57 1.33
CA SER A 227 14.39 20.56 0.77
C SER A 227 15.50 19.92 -0.08
N SER A 228 16.00 18.76 0.32
CA SER A 228 17.04 18.02 -0.42
C SER A 228 16.50 17.40 -1.70
N ILE A 229 15.28 16.84 -1.66
CA ILE A 229 14.56 16.32 -2.83
C ILE A 229 14.29 17.45 -3.82
N LYS A 230 13.78 18.60 -3.34
CA LYS A 230 13.53 19.79 -4.17
C LYS A 230 14.77 20.24 -4.93
N LYS A 231 15.92 20.25 -4.26
CA LYS A 231 17.21 20.67 -4.85
C LYS A 231 17.86 19.59 -5.74
N GLY A 232 17.23 18.43 -5.90
CA GLY A 232 17.80 17.29 -6.63
C GLY A 232 19.06 16.70 -5.98
N LYS A 233 19.32 17.00 -4.69
CA LYS A 233 20.50 16.47 -3.97
C LYS A 233 20.36 14.99 -3.63
N THR A 234 19.13 14.53 -3.45
CA THR A 234 18.79 13.14 -3.19
C THR A 234 17.79 12.64 -4.23
N HIS A 235 17.86 11.35 -4.56
CA HIS A 235 16.89 10.69 -5.44
C HIS A 235 16.69 11.39 -6.80
N ALA A 236 17.76 11.90 -7.41
CA ALA A 236 17.69 12.65 -8.68
C ALA A 236 17.01 11.84 -9.81
N ASN A 237 17.22 10.53 -9.84
CA ASN A 237 16.72 9.63 -10.88
C ASN A 237 15.24 9.22 -10.72
N VAL A 238 14.61 9.55 -9.58
CA VAL A 238 13.18 9.27 -9.37
C VAL A 238 12.36 10.34 -10.11
N PRO A 239 11.46 9.99 -11.05
CA PRO A 239 10.63 10.99 -11.72
C PRO A 239 9.57 11.55 -10.77
N LEU A 240 8.82 12.55 -11.25
CA LEU A 240 7.62 13.01 -10.55
C LEU A 240 6.52 11.96 -10.75
N LEU A 241 5.89 11.55 -9.66
CA LEU A 241 4.84 10.54 -9.63
C LEU A 241 3.58 11.17 -9.05
N ILE A 242 2.43 10.86 -9.65
CA ILE A 242 1.14 11.39 -9.19
C ILE A 242 0.70 10.56 -7.98
N PRO A 243 0.44 11.17 -6.81
CA PRO A 243 -0.06 10.44 -5.65
C PRO A 243 -1.45 9.83 -5.93
N ASP A 244 -1.70 8.61 -5.48
CA ASP A 244 -3.02 7.96 -5.64
C ASP A 244 -4.15 8.75 -4.95
N ASN A 245 -3.83 9.43 -3.84
CA ASN A 245 -4.73 10.29 -3.08
C ASN A 245 -4.64 11.77 -3.47
N VAL A 246 -4.19 12.10 -4.68
CA VAL A 246 -4.01 13.49 -5.14
C VAL A 246 -5.27 14.33 -4.94
N GLY A 247 -6.47 13.78 -5.17
CA GLY A 247 -7.73 14.50 -4.96
C GLY A 247 -7.93 15.02 -3.53
N ASP A 248 -7.50 14.26 -2.53
CA ASP A 248 -7.62 14.67 -1.12
C ASP A 248 -6.56 15.72 -0.74
N ILE A 249 -5.37 15.64 -1.34
CA ILE A 249 -4.35 16.70 -1.23
C ILE A 249 -4.88 18.02 -1.78
N PHE A 250 -5.53 17.98 -2.95
CA PHE A 250 -6.16 19.17 -3.55
C PHE A 250 -7.24 19.75 -2.63
N LYS A 251 -8.13 18.93 -2.05
CA LYS A 251 -9.14 19.43 -1.09
C LYS A 251 -8.51 20.07 0.14
N ARG A 252 -7.44 19.47 0.66
CA ARG A 252 -6.78 19.91 1.90
C ARG A 252 -5.98 21.20 1.73
N PHE A 253 -5.36 21.40 0.57
CA PHE A 253 -4.45 22.52 0.29
C PHE A 253 -4.92 23.38 -0.89
N ASP A 254 -6.23 23.43 -1.11
CA ASP A 254 -6.87 24.19 -2.17
C ASP A 254 -6.50 25.68 -2.06
N VAL A 255 -5.94 26.23 -3.14
CA VAL A 255 -5.56 27.65 -3.24
C VAL A 255 -6.77 28.56 -3.14
N PHE A 256 -7.95 28.08 -3.55
CA PHE A 256 -9.22 28.80 -3.45
C PHE A 256 -9.90 28.60 -2.09
N TYR A 257 -9.35 27.77 -1.21
CA TYR A 257 -9.90 27.63 0.13
C TYR A 257 -9.77 28.95 0.88
N VAL A 258 -10.93 29.47 1.29
CA VAL A 258 -11.05 30.66 2.15
C VAL A 258 -11.52 30.16 3.50
N SER A 259 -10.72 30.39 4.54
CA SER A 259 -11.11 30.03 5.90
C SER A 259 -12.39 30.76 6.32
N GLU A 260 -13.18 30.18 7.23
CA GLU A 260 -14.38 30.84 7.76
C GLU A 260 -14.07 32.19 8.39
N GLU A 261 -12.91 32.32 9.06
CA GLU A 261 -12.42 33.60 9.59
C GLU A 261 -12.20 34.65 8.49
N GLU A 262 -11.57 34.28 7.36
CA GLU A 262 -11.38 35.18 6.22
C GLU A 262 -12.70 35.54 5.54
N LYS A 263 -13.65 34.59 5.43
CA LYS A 263 -15.00 34.86 4.92
C LYS A 263 -15.71 35.87 5.80
N ILE A 264 -15.72 35.68 7.11
CA ILE A 264 -16.32 36.59 8.09
C ILE A 264 -15.70 37.99 7.98
N ARG A 265 -14.36 38.09 7.91
CA ARG A 265 -13.68 39.38 7.75
C ARG A 265 -14.06 40.08 6.45
N GLY A 266 -14.16 39.36 5.33
CA GLY A 266 -14.62 39.95 4.07
C GLY A 266 -16.11 40.30 4.06
N MET A 267 -16.95 39.60 4.83
CA MET A 267 -18.35 39.97 5.06
C MET A 267 -18.47 41.25 5.89
N ILE A 268 -17.65 41.42 6.92
CA ILE A 268 -17.58 42.68 7.70
C ILE A 268 -17.26 43.84 6.76
N MET A 269 -16.25 43.68 5.90
CA MET A 269 -15.88 44.70 4.90
C MET A 269 -17.01 45.04 3.94
N PHE A 270 -17.68 44.01 3.40
CA PHE A 270 -18.84 44.17 2.53
C PHE A 270 -19.96 44.99 3.21
N ILE A 271 -20.31 44.65 4.46
CA ILE A 271 -21.37 45.33 5.20
C ILE A 271 -20.97 46.77 5.56
N ILE A 272 -19.73 46.99 6.00
CA ILE A 272 -19.20 48.33 6.30
C ILE A 272 -19.23 49.22 5.05
N ARG A 273 -18.86 48.70 3.87
CA ARG A 273 -18.96 49.43 2.60
C ARG A 273 -20.39 49.86 2.32
N LEU A 274 -21.36 48.95 2.36
CA LEU A 274 -22.78 49.26 2.13
C LEU A 274 -23.31 50.29 3.13
N ARG A 275 -22.88 50.22 4.39
CA ARG A 275 -23.20 51.22 5.41
C ARG A 275 -22.60 52.59 5.07
N ASN A 276 -21.34 52.65 4.69
CA ASN A 276 -20.65 53.89 4.35
C ASN A 276 -21.21 54.55 3.06
N GLU A 277 -21.70 53.74 2.13
CA GLU A 277 -22.44 54.19 0.94
C GLU A 277 -23.89 54.63 1.24
N GLY A 278 -24.35 54.47 2.49
CA GLY A 278 -25.69 54.85 2.93
C GLY A 278 -26.79 53.87 2.51
N ILE A 279 -26.44 52.69 2.02
CA ILE A 279 -27.38 51.61 1.65
C ILE A 279 -27.92 50.90 2.90
N LEU A 280 -27.08 50.74 3.92
CA LEU A 280 -27.45 50.16 5.21
C LEU A 280 -27.36 51.20 6.33
N ARG A 281 -28.32 51.16 7.27
CA ARG A 281 -28.27 51.94 8.51
C ARG A 281 -28.21 51.01 9.72
N MET A 282 -27.01 50.71 10.17
CA MET A 282 -26.76 49.81 11.30
C MET A 282 -25.49 50.17 12.08
N THR A 283 -25.43 49.81 13.37
CA THR A 283 -24.25 50.04 14.23
C THR A 283 -23.24 48.89 14.16
N ASN A 284 -22.02 49.08 14.67
CA ASN A 284 -21.04 47.97 14.78
C ASN A 284 -21.57 46.78 15.60
N ARG A 285 -22.38 47.07 16.63
CA ARG A 285 -23.01 46.04 17.46
C ARG A 285 -24.01 45.21 16.66
N ASP A 286 -24.73 45.85 15.75
CA ASP A 286 -25.69 45.16 14.88
C ASP A 286 -24.96 44.26 13.87
N ILE A 287 -23.83 44.73 13.32
CA ILE A 287 -22.97 43.93 12.42
C ILE A 287 -22.44 42.71 13.18
N GLY A 288 -21.92 42.91 14.40
CA GLY A 288 -21.42 41.83 15.24
C GLY A 288 -22.50 40.78 15.54
N ARG A 289 -23.74 41.20 15.82
CA ARG A 289 -24.88 40.27 16.01
C ARG A 289 -25.24 39.50 14.74
N VAL A 290 -25.26 40.16 13.59
CA VAL A 290 -25.64 39.52 12.31
C VAL A 290 -24.63 38.45 11.90
N LEU A 291 -23.34 38.68 12.16
CA LEU A 291 -22.25 37.78 11.82
C LEU A 291 -21.78 36.89 12.98
N GLU A 292 -22.43 36.98 14.15
CA GLU A 292 -22.07 36.23 15.36
C GLU A 292 -20.60 36.46 15.81
N VAL A 293 -20.11 37.69 15.68
CA VAL A 293 -18.77 38.11 16.09
C VAL A 293 -18.79 39.26 17.09
N SER A 294 -17.66 39.52 17.76
CA SER A 294 -17.55 40.64 18.68
C SER A 294 -17.63 41.99 17.96
N ASP A 295 -18.23 42.98 18.60
CA ASP A 295 -18.28 44.36 18.11
C ASP A 295 -16.87 45.00 18.08
N TYR A 296 -15.96 44.51 18.91
CA TYR A 296 -14.53 44.84 18.88
C TYR A 296 -13.89 44.46 17.54
N LEU A 297 -14.09 43.21 17.07
CA LEU A 297 -13.57 42.76 15.77
C LEU A 297 -14.07 43.65 14.64
N VAL A 298 -15.36 44.00 14.63
CA VAL A 298 -15.95 44.93 13.65
C VAL A 298 -15.30 46.32 13.73
N ALA A 299 -15.01 46.80 14.94
CA ALA A 299 -14.39 48.11 15.14
C ALA A 299 -12.94 48.19 14.61
N GLU A 300 -12.20 47.08 14.55
CA GLU A 300 -10.86 47.04 13.93
C GLU A 300 -10.93 47.46 12.45
N PHE A 301 -12.00 47.11 11.75
CA PHE A 301 -12.20 47.48 10.34
C PHE A 301 -12.66 48.93 10.13
N ASN A 302 -13.17 49.60 11.16
CA ASN A 302 -13.42 51.05 11.13
C ASN A 302 -12.17 51.87 11.48
N ARG A 303 -11.20 51.26 12.17
CA ARG A 303 -9.99 51.91 12.65
C ARG A 303 -8.89 51.88 11.59
N THR A 304 -9.03 52.67 10.54
CA THR A 304 -7.88 52.99 9.68
C THR A 304 -7.85 54.46 9.32
N ASN A 305 -6.86 55.13 9.91
CA ASN A 305 -6.06 56.15 9.24
C ASN A 305 -5.84 55.78 7.77
N GLU A 306 -5.79 56.79 6.91
CA GLU A 306 -5.68 56.72 5.45
C GLU A 306 -4.55 55.79 4.92
N ASP A 307 -3.60 55.37 5.76
CA ASP A 307 -2.41 54.61 5.39
C ASP A 307 -2.50 53.07 5.53
N ARG A 308 -3.56 52.49 6.12
CA ARG A 308 -3.74 51.03 6.15
C ARG A 308 -5.03 50.62 5.43
N LYS A 309 -5.03 50.64 4.10
CA LYS A 309 -6.06 49.91 3.35
C LYS A 309 -5.96 48.43 3.73
N TYR A 310 -6.91 47.91 4.49
CA TYR A 310 -7.16 46.47 4.50
C TYR A 310 -7.57 46.09 3.07
N VAL A 311 -6.64 45.50 2.32
CA VAL A 311 -6.88 44.92 0.98
C VAL A 311 -7.50 43.52 1.15
N ALA A 312 -8.47 43.37 2.06
CA ALA A 312 -9.19 42.12 2.21
C ALA A 312 -10.25 42.04 1.10
N LYS A 313 -10.34 40.88 0.43
CA LYS A 313 -11.37 40.61 -0.58
C LYS A 313 -12.74 40.65 0.10
N GLU A 314 -13.67 41.44 -0.44
CA GLU A 314 -15.05 41.43 0.03
C GLU A 314 -15.72 40.09 -0.26
N TYR A 315 -16.41 39.56 0.74
CA TYR A 315 -17.25 38.37 0.58
C TYR A 315 -18.69 38.76 0.84
N ARG A 316 -19.54 38.56 -0.17
CA ARG A 316 -20.98 38.75 0.00
C ARG A 316 -21.51 37.67 0.95
N PRO A 317 -22.29 38.02 1.99
CA PRO A 317 -22.90 37.03 2.86
C PRO A 317 -23.85 36.09 2.11
N ASP A 318 -24.06 34.90 2.66
CA ASP A 318 -25.04 33.94 2.13
C ASP A 318 -26.49 34.43 2.29
N ALA A 319 -27.45 33.65 1.80
CA ALA A 319 -28.86 34.03 1.82
C ALA A 319 -29.42 34.22 3.25
N GLU A 320 -28.94 33.45 4.22
CA GLU A 320 -29.41 33.53 5.61
C GLU A 320 -28.94 34.83 6.26
N ILE A 321 -27.65 35.15 6.14
CA ILE A 321 -27.08 36.37 6.68
C ILE A 321 -27.64 37.59 5.93
N MET A 322 -27.80 37.50 4.61
CA MET A 322 -28.44 38.56 3.82
C MET A 322 -29.88 38.83 4.29
N ALA A 323 -30.64 37.81 4.69
CA ALA A 323 -31.98 37.98 5.24
C ALA A 323 -31.95 38.73 6.59
N LYS A 324 -30.96 38.45 7.44
CA LYS A 324 -30.73 39.18 8.71
C LYS A 324 -30.40 40.67 8.47
N LEU A 325 -29.85 41.03 7.30
CA LEU A 325 -29.54 42.41 6.93
C LEU A 325 -30.73 43.21 6.39
N ILE A 326 -31.80 42.54 5.90
CA ILE A 326 -32.97 43.18 5.28
C ILE A 326 -33.54 44.35 6.11
N PRO A 327 -33.75 44.22 7.44
CA PRO A 327 -34.35 45.29 8.24
C PRO A 327 -33.52 46.59 8.30
N TYR A 328 -32.24 46.53 7.94
CA TYR A 328 -31.31 47.66 7.99
C TYR A 328 -31.15 48.38 6.65
N PHE A 329 -31.73 47.85 5.57
CA PHE A 329 -31.69 48.53 4.27
C PHE A 329 -32.48 49.82 4.30
N VAL A 330 -31.84 50.89 3.85
CA VAL A 330 -32.50 52.18 3.67
C VAL A 330 -33.29 52.11 2.37
N VAL A 331 -34.59 51.81 2.48
CA VAL A 331 -35.51 51.91 1.35
C VAL A 331 -35.64 53.39 1.00
N LYS A 332 -35.23 53.77 -0.21
CA LYS A 332 -35.50 55.11 -0.75
C LYS A 332 -36.93 55.21 -1.24
#